data_AF-A0A7K0V6H0-F1
#
_entry.id   AF-A0A7K0V6H0-F1
#
_cell.length_a   1.000
_cell.length_b   1.000
_cell.length_c   1.000
_cell.angle_alpha   90.00
_cell.angle_beta   90.00
_cell.angle_gamma   90.00
#
_symmetry.space_group_name_H-M   'P 1'
#
loop_
_entity.id
_entity.type
_entity.pdbx_description
1 polymer ?
#
loop_
_entity_poly.entity_id
_entity_poly.type
_entity_poly.pdbx_seq_one_letter_code
_entity_poly.pdbx_strand_id
1 'polypeptide(L)'
;WDGNEVWLLVAGGATFAAFPEWYATLFSGFYLPLFLILVALIVRGVAFEYRSKYGKAQWRQRWDVAIVIASALPALLWGVAFANIVRGVPLDKSASGSIEYVGGFFNLLNPYALLGGVVTLTVFLTHGAHFLALKTAGEIRVKAHDLAIKLGLVAAVSAVAFLVWSNLMLPSINAKFLTLSVATALLWVAGFGANYLRREGWAFIASSLAITTFVTGLFVALYPRVMPSSLGAQFDLTITNASSTDYTLKVMTVVAVVMTPVVLVYQGWTYWVFRKRVSAAQIMHPERGVLDTLPL
;
A
#
# COMPACT_ATOMS: atom_id res chain seq x y z
N TRP A 1 3.35 3.08 13.66
CA TRP A 1 3.79 2.31 12.50
C TRP A 1 3.45 0.84 12.71
N ASP A 2 3.79 0.29 13.88
CA ASP A 2 3.50 -1.09 14.29
C ASP A 2 2.01 -1.48 14.09
N GLY A 3 1.08 -0.74 14.72
CA GLY A 3 -0.35 -0.96 14.50
C GLY A 3 -0.85 -0.77 13.06
N ASN A 4 -0.11 -0.04 12.20
CA ASN A 4 -0.47 0.08 10.79
C ASN A 4 -0.02 -1.16 9.99
N GLU A 5 1.07 -1.82 10.37
CA GLU A 5 1.52 -3.07 9.74
C GLU A 5 0.55 -4.22 10.01
N VAL A 6 -0.15 -4.19 11.15
CA VAL A 6 -1.20 -5.17 11.47
C VAL A 6 -2.30 -5.20 10.40
N TRP A 7 -2.64 -4.07 9.77
CA TRP A 7 -3.62 -4.06 8.67
C TRP A 7 -3.18 -4.88 7.45
N LEU A 8 -1.88 -4.96 7.18
CA LEU A 8 -1.34 -5.83 6.14
C LEU A 8 -1.49 -7.31 6.51
N LEU A 9 -1.24 -7.64 7.77
CA LEU A 9 -1.44 -9.00 8.28
C LEU A 9 -2.92 -9.40 8.26
N VAL A 10 -3.82 -8.49 8.63
CA VAL A 10 -5.27 -8.69 8.55
C VAL A 10 -5.69 -8.89 7.09
N ALA A 11 -5.16 -8.11 6.14
CA ALA A 11 -5.46 -8.31 4.72
C ALA A 11 -5.03 -9.71 4.24
N GLY A 12 -3.83 -10.16 4.59
CA GLY A 12 -3.34 -11.51 4.27
C GLY A 12 -4.18 -12.61 4.93
N GLY A 13 -4.41 -12.52 6.24
CA GLY A 13 -5.17 -13.50 7.02
C GLY A 13 -6.65 -13.56 6.63
N ALA A 14 -7.28 -12.43 6.34
CA ALA A 14 -8.65 -12.38 5.84
C ALA A 14 -8.76 -12.99 4.44
N THR A 15 -7.77 -12.77 3.57
CA THR A 15 -7.72 -13.43 2.26
C THR A 15 -7.55 -14.92 2.41
N PHE A 16 -6.66 -15.39 3.28
CA PHE A 16 -6.49 -16.82 3.58
C PHE A 16 -7.80 -17.47 4.06
N ALA A 17 -8.50 -16.83 4.99
CA ALA A 17 -9.69 -17.42 5.58
C ALA A 17 -10.94 -17.30 4.68
N ALA A 18 -11.09 -16.21 3.91
CA ALA A 18 -12.25 -16.00 3.04
C ALA A 18 -12.07 -16.56 1.63
N PHE A 19 -10.85 -16.50 1.09
CA PHE A 19 -10.49 -16.88 -0.28
C PHE A 19 -9.20 -17.72 -0.32
N PRO A 20 -9.21 -18.95 0.20
CA PRO A 20 -8.00 -19.76 0.40
C PRO A 20 -7.26 -20.06 -0.92
N GLU A 21 -7.96 -20.34 -2.01
CA GLU A 21 -7.33 -20.57 -3.33
C GLU A 21 -6.66 -19.30 -3.85
N TRP A 22 -7.31 -18.14 -3.71
CA TRP A 22 -6.69 -16.86 -4.08
C TRP A 22 -5.44 -16.58 -3.26
N TYR A 23 -5.49 -16.84 -1.95
CA TYR A 23 -4.32 -16.72 -1.08
C TYR A 23 -3.19 -17.66 -1.54
N ALA A 24 -3.48 -18.93 -1.78
CA ALA A 24 -2.49 -19.93 -2.16
C ALA A 24 -1.83 -19.60 -3.50
N THR A 25 -2.61 -19.26 -4.53
CA THR A 25 -2.08 -18.91 -5.86
C THR A 25 -1.31 -17.59 -5.83
N LEU A 26 -1.76 -16.58 -5.05
CA LEU A 26 -1.06 -15.31 -4.91
C LEU A 26 0.30 -15.50 -4.23
N PHE A 27 0.33 -16.17 -3.07
CA PHE A 27 1.56 -16.33 -2.29
C PHE A 27 2.58 -17.28 -2.93
N SER A 28 2.11 -18.31 -3.63
CA SER A 28 3.00 -19.20 -4.40
C SER A 28 3.50 -18.53 -5.68
N GLY A 29 2.61 -17.87 -6.45
CA GLY A 29 2.97 -17.25 -7.72
C GLY A 29 3.83 -16.00 -7.59
N PHE A 30 3.56 -15.19 -6.57
CA PHE A 30 4.27 -13.94 -6.29
C PHE A 30 5.29 -14.15 -5.16
N TYR A 31 5.80 -15.38 -5.02
CA TYR A 31 6.71 -15.76 -3.94
C TYR A 31 7.88 -14.78 -3.79
N LEU A 32 8.65 -14.53 -4.85
CA LEU A 32 9.85 -13.68 -4.75
C LEU A 32 9.50 -12.21 -4.42
N PRO A 33 8.53 -11.55 -5.09
CA PRO A 33 8.08 -10.21 -4.67
C PRO A 33 7.60 -10.15 -3.22
N LEU A 34 6.76 -11.10 -2.78
CA LEU A 34 6.21 -11.11 -1.43
C LEU A 34 7.28 -11.41 -0.37
N PHE A 35 8.24 -12.27 -0.70
CA PHE A 35 9.43 -12.51 0.14
C PHE A 35 10.26 -11.24 0.30
N LEU A 36 10.50 -10.49 -0.77
CA LEU A 36 11.21 -9.21 -0.71
C LEU A 36 10.44 -8.17 0.13
N ILE A 37 9.11 -8.14 0.02
CA ILE A 37 8.25 -7.30 0.87
C ILE A 37 8.42 -7.69 2.34
N LEU A 38 8.36 -8.98 2.66
CA LEU A 38 8.52 -9.47 4.03
C LEU A 38 9.88 -9.08 4.61
N VAL A 39 10.98 -9.34 3.88
CA VAL A 39 12.33 -8.96 4.31
C VAL A 39 12.43 -7.45 4.52
N ALA A 40 11.87 -6.64 3.62
CA ALA A 40 11.85 -5.19 3.77
C ALA A 40 11.10 -4.76 5.05
N LEU A 41 9.93 -5.35 5.34
CA LEU A 41 9.18 -5.01 6.56
C LEU A 41 9.95 -5.40 7.84
N ILE A 42 10.62 -6.55 7.85
CA ILE A 42 11.49 -6.95 8.97
C ILE A 42 12.62 -5.94 9.17
N VAL A 43 13.33 -5.60 8.09
CA VAL A 43 14.42 -4.61 8.12
C VAL A 43 13.90 -3.25 8.60
N ARG A 44 12.69 -2.84 8.19
CA ARG A 44 12.07 -1.59 8.62
C ARG A 44 11.85 -1.55 10.14
N GLY A 45 11.29 -2.61 10.72
CA GLY A 45 11.05 -2.71 12.16
C GLY A 45 12.36 -2.64 12.95
N VAL A 46 13.37 -3.43 12.56
CA VAL A 46 14.71 -3.40 13.16
C VAL A 46 15.34 -2.02 13.03
N ALA A 47 15.22 -1.38 11.85
CA ALA A 47 15.85 -0.10 11.60
C ALA A 47 15.26 1.03 12.47
N PHE A 48 13.94 1.05 12.71
CA PHE A 48 13.34 2.03 13.62
C PHE A 48 13.85 1.89 15.06
N GLU A 49 13.98 0.66 15.55
CA GLU A 49 14.44 0.40 16.91
C GLU A 49 15.95 0.67 17.06
N TYR A 50 16.75 0.34 16.05
CA TYR A 50 18.21 0.37 16.15
C TYR A 50 18.81 1.74 15.83
N ARG A 51 18.11 2.55 15.02
CA ARG A 51 18.57 3.88 14.59
C ARG A 51 19.00 4.78 15.76
N SER A 52 18.27 4.76 16.87
CA SER A 52 18.53 5.65 18.03
C SER A 52 19.41 5.03 19.12
N LYS A 53 19.90 3.79 18.94
CA LYS A 53 20.72 3.12 19.97
C LYS A 53 22.10 3.77 20.14
N TYR A 54 22.74 4.21 19.06
CA TYR A 54 24.03 4.91 19.10
C TYR A 54 23.95 6.31 18.46
N GLY A 55 24.66 7.27 19.03
CA GLY A 55 24.74 8.65 18.54
C GLY A 55 25.63 8.86 17.31
N LYS A 56 26.48 7.87 16.97
CA LYS A 56 27.43 7.95 15.85
C LYS A 56 26.71 8.24 14.51
N ALA A 57 27.16 9.28 13.79
CA ALA A 57 26.55 9.70 12.53
C ALA A 57 26.49 8.57 11.47
N GLN A 58 27.58 7.81 11.33
CA GLN A 58 27.63 6.69 10.38
C GLN A 58 26.62 5.58 10.71
N TRP A 59 26.37 5.31 12.00
CA TRP A 59 25.38 4.33 12.44
C TRP A 59 23.98 4.77 12.02
N ARG A 60 23.62 6.00 12.35
CA ARG A 60 22.31 6.58 12.02
C ARG A 60 22.09 6.64 10.51
N GLN A 61 23.09 7.03 9.74
CA GLN A 61 23.00 7.10 8.28
C GLN A 61 22.72 5.72 7.65
N ARG A 62 23.37 4.65 8.13
CA ARG A 62 23.11 3.28 7.64
C ARG A 62 21.66 2.87 7.89
N TRP A 63 21.13 3.16 9.09
CA TRP A 63 19.74 2.87 9.42
C TRP A 63 18.75 3.77 8.69
N ASP A 64 19.09 5.03 8.44
CA ASP A 64 18.29 5.93 7.60
C ASP A 64 18.15 5.39 6.18
N VAL A 65 19.25 4.94 5.57
CA VAL A 65 19.22 4.29 4.25
C VAL A 65 18.38 3.01 4.29
N ALA A 66 18.53 2.19 5.33
CA ALA A 66 17.74 0.98 5.50
C ALA A 66 16.24 1.31 5.58
N ILE A 67 15.82 2.31 6.36
CA ILE A 67 14.41 2.75 6.46
C ILE A 67 13.88 3.19 5.11
N VAL A 68 14.65 3.96 4.34
CA VAL A 68 14.24 4.44 3.02
C VAL A 68 14.02 3.27 2.06
N ILE A 69 15.00 2.38 1.93
CA ILE A 69 14.90 1.23 1.02
C ILE A 69 13.77 0.29 1.46
N ALA A 70 13.71 -0.04 2.74
CA ALA A 70 12.72 -0.92 3.32
C ALA A 70 11.28 -0.37 3.26
N SER A 71 11.11 0.95 3.11
CA SER A 71 9.81 1.58 2.92
C SER A 71 9.44 1.73 1.43
N ALA A 72 10.42 2.05 0.59
CA ALA A 72 10.22 2.22 -0.85
C ALA A 72 9.95 0.89 -1.55
N LEU A 73 10.62 -0.20 -1.12
CA LEU A 73 10.50 -1.49 -1.77
C LEU A 73 9.07 -2.08 -1.67
N PRO A 74 8.42 -2.16 -0.49
CA PRO A 74 7.02 -2.57 -0.42
C PRO A 74 6.07 -1.63 -1.14
N ALA A 75 6.31 -0.32 -1.06
CA ALA A 75 5.49 0.68 -1.73
C ALA A 75 5.45 0.43 -3.25
N LEU A 76 6.59 0.09 -3.86
CA LEU A 76 6.68 -0.22 -5.28
C LEU A 76 6.16 -1.63 -5.62
N LEU A 77 6.57 -2.66 -4.86
CA LEU A 77 6.26 -4.06 -5.19
C LEU A 77 4.76 -4.36 -5.09
N TRP A 78 4.02 -3.73 -4.16
CA TRP A 78 2.57 -3.90 -4.11
C TRP A 78 1.86 -3.36 -5.34
N GLY A 79 2.32 -2.23 -5.90
CA GLY A 79 1.77 -1.72 -7.16
C GLY A 79 2.06 -2.64 -8.34
N VAL A 80 3.29 -3.19 -8.42
CA VAL A 80 3.65 -4.20 -9.42
C VAL A 80 2.75 -5.43 -9.27
N ALA A 81 2.50 -5.89 -8.05
CA ALA A 81 1.67 -7.05 -7.79
C ALA A 81 0.22 -6.84 -8.24
N PHE A 82 -0.43 -5.78 -7.78
CA PHE A 82 -1.83 -5.49 -8.14
C PHE A 82 -2.00 -5.19 -9.64
N ALA A 83 -1.05 -4.51 -10.27
CA ALA A 83 -1.10 -4.28 -11.71
C ALA A 83 -1.00 -5.59 -12.50
N ASN A 84 -0.17 -6.55 -12.08
CA ASN A 84 -0.17 -7.87 -12.70
C ASN A 84 -1.52 -8.60 -12.52
N ILE A 85 -2.14 -8.50 -11.34
CA ILE A 85 -3.47 -9.07 -11.12
C ILE A 85 -4.50 -8.43 -12.07
N VAL A 86 -4.51 -7.10 -12.21
CA VAL A 86 -5.44 -6.38 -13.10
C VAL A 86 -5.24 -6.77 -14.56
N ARG A 87 -3.99 -6.89 -15.01
CA ARG A 87 -3.65 -7.35 -16.37
C ARG A 87 -4.00 -8.83 -16.60
N GLY A 88 -4.05 -9.63 -15.53
CA GLY A 88 -4.10 -11.07 -15.58
C GLY A 88 -2.69 -11.69 -15.65
N VAL A 89 -2.56 -12.88 -15.06
CA VAL A 89 -1.30 -13.63 -14.96
C VAL A 89 -1.46 -15.03 -15.52
N PRO A 90 -0.39 -15.69 -15.98
CA PRO A 90 -0.48 -17.06 -16.46
C PRO A 90 -0.83 -18.03 -15.32
N LEU A 91 -2.09 -18.46 -15.29
CA LEU A 91 -2.60 -19.47 -14.36
C LEU A 91 -3.00 -20.73 -15.13
N ASP A 92 -2.62 -21.89 -14.60
CA ASP A 92 -2.97 -23.19 -15.15
C ASP A 92 -3.33 -24.17 -14.02
N LYS A 93 -3.96 -25.29 -14.38
CA LYS A 93 -4.33 -26.34 -13.45
C LYS A 93 -3.14 -27.28 -13.22
N SER A 94 -2.69 -27.39 -11.98
CA SER A 94 -1.66 -28.31 -11.53
C SER A 94 -2.13 -29.77 -11.62
N ALA A 95 -1.18 -30.71 -11.52
CA ALA A 95 -1.46 -32.15 -11.51
C ALA A 95 -2.35 -32.57 -10.33
N SER A 96 -2.29 -31.85 -9.20
CA SER A 96 -3.18 -31.99 -8.04
C SER A 96 -4.58 -31.39 -8.24
N GLY A 97 -4.80 -30.68 -9.34
CA GLY A 97 -6.06 -30.03 -9.67
C GLY A 97 -6.24 -28.61 -9.13
N SER A 98 -5.27 -28.07 -8.38
CA SER A 98 -5.20 -26.67 -7.92
C SER A 98 -4.87 -25.71 -9.06
N ILE A 99 -5.34 -24.45 -8.97
CA ILE A 99 -4.96 -23.40 -9.91
C ILE A 99 -3.66 -22.74 -9.41
N GLU A 100 -2.63 -22.76 -10.24
CA GLU A 100 -1.30 -22.28 -9.88
C GLU A 100 -0.76 -21.31 -10.92
N TYR A 101 0.08 -20.38 -10.45
CA TYR A 101 0.81 -19.49 -11.33
C TYR A 101 1.98 -20.25 -11.97
N VAL A 102 1.99 -20.30 -13.30
CA VAL A 102 3.02 -21.01 -14.08
C VAL A 102 4.00 -20.05 -14.75
N GLY A 103 3.91 -18.76 -14.45
CA GLY A 103 4.86 -17.77 -14.95
C GLY A 103 6.18 -17.77 -14.19
N GLY A 104 7.22 -17.20 -14.79
CA GLY A 104 8.47 -16.89 -14.10
C GLY A 104 8.43 -15.54 -13.39
N PHE A 105 9.40 -15.25 -12.53
CA PHE A 105 9.52 -13.96 -11.84
C PHE A 105 9.54 -12.76 -12.79
N PHE A 106 10.31 -12.86 -13.88
CA PHE A 106 10.46 -11.76 -14.84
C PHE A 106 9.18 -11.45 -15.64
N ASN A 107 8.20 -12.36 -15.67
CA ASN A 107 6.89 -12.08 -16.27
C ASN A 107 6.16 -10.95 -15.52
N LEU A 108 6.37 -10.87 -14.19
CA LEU A 108 5.80 -9.84 -13.33
C LEU A 108 6.42 -8.46 -13.58
N LEU A 109 7.61 -8.39 -14.19
CA LEU A 109 8.33 -7.15 -14.49
C LEU A 109 8.04 -6.66 -15.92
N ASN A 110 6.77 -6.43 -16.21
CA ASN A 110 6.34 -5.84 -17.48
C ASN A 110 6.06 -4.33 -17.35
N PRO A 111 6.07 -3.56 -18.45
CA PRO A 111 5.92 -2.10 -18.40
C PRO A 111 4.65 -1.61 -17.68
N TYR A 112 3.53 -2.31 -17.88
CA TYR A 112 2.26 -1.99 -17.23
C TYR A 112 2.35 -2.19 -15.71
N ALA A 113 2.95 -3.30 -15.27
CA ALA A 113 3.13 -3.58 -13.86
C ALA A 113 4.12 -2.62 -13.18
N LEU A 114 5.24 -2.31 -13.85
CA LEU A 114 6.21 -1.32 -13.37
C LEU A 114 5.58 0.06 -13.22
N LEU A 115 4.71 0.46 -14.16
CA LEU A 115 3.94 1.70 -14.03
C LEU A 115 3.05 1.68 -12.78
N GLY A 116 2.35 0.58 -12.49
CA GLY A 116 1.59 0.41 -11.25
C GLY A 116 2.46 0.54 -9.99
N GLY A 117 3.68 0.02 -10.03
CA GLY A 117 4.68 0.20 -8.97
C GLY A 117 5.12 1.66 -8.78
N VAL A 118 5.35 2.38 -9.87
CA VAL A 118 5.66 3.82 -9.82
C VAL A 118 4.49 4.64 -9.26
N VAL A 119 3.25 4.31 -9.65
CA VAL A 119 2.04 4.95 -9.13
C VAL A 119 1.98 4.81 -7.62
N THR A 120 2.01 3.58 -7.11
CA THR A 120 1.90 3.32 -5.66
C THR A 120 3.04 3.95 -4.87
N LEU A 121 4.29 3.84 -5.34
CA LEU A 121 5.44 4.48 -4.71
C LEU A 121 5.26 6.01 -4.59
N THR A 122 4.91 6.67 -5.69
CA THR A 122 4.80 8.15 -5.74
C THR A 122 3.57 8.67 -5.01
N VAL A 123 2.45 7.93 -5.08
CA VAL A 123 1.23 8.23 -4.31
C VAL A 123 1.49 8.10 -2.81
N PHE A 124 2.15 7.03 -2.36
CA PHE A 124 2.46 6.84 -0.94
C PHE A 124 3.47 7.85 -0.41
N LEU A 125 4.48 8.23 -1.20
CA LEU A 125 5.39 9.31 -0.82
C LEU A 125 4.66 10.65 -0.68
N THR A 126 3.78 10.99 -1.62
CA THR A 126 2.96 12.21 -1.57
C THR A 126 2.02 12.20 -0.36
N HIS A 127 1.32 11.09 -0.13
CA HIS A 127 0.42 10.92 1.02
C HIS A 127 1.19 11.01 2.36
N GLY A 128 2.37 10.39 2.43
CA GLY A 128 3.28 10.51 3.57
C GLY A 128 3.76 11.95 3.79
N ALA A 129 4.03 12.70 2.72
CA ALA A 129 4.40 14.11 2.82
C ALA A 129 3.24 14.99 3.32
N HIS A 130 1.99 14.73 2.89
CA HIS A 130 0.81 15.39 3.48
C HIS A 130 0.67 15.08 4.98
N PHE A 131 0.87 13.82 5.37
CA PHE A 131 0.85 13.42 6.78
C PHE A 131 1.96 14.10 7.59
N LEU A 132 3.19 14.17 7.05
CA LEU A 132 4.29 14.88 7.69
C LEU A 132 3.99 16.37 7.85
N ALA A 133 3.47 17.05 6.83
CA ALA A 133 3.07 18.44 6.94
C ALA A 133 2.00 18.64 8.03
N LEU A 134 1.01 17.74 8.11
CA LEU A 134 -0.03 17.75 9.14
C LEU A 134 0.53 17.60 10.56
N LYS A 135 1.52 16.71 10.72
CA LYS A 135 2.05 16.28 12.03
C LYS A 135 3.28 17.01 12.52
N THR A 136 3.93 17.81 11.68
CA THR A 136 5.20 18.49 12.03
C THR A 136 5.05 20.01 12.06
N ALA A 137 6.01 20.69 12.68
CA ALA A 137 6.11 22.15 12.72
C ALA A 137 7.46 22.63 12.19
N GLY A 138 7.57 23.94 11.93
CA GLY A 138 8.82 24.58 11.50
C GLY A 138 9.25 24.17 10.09
N GLU A 139 10.55 24.02 9.89
CA GLU A 139 11.16 23.78 8.59
C GLU A 139 10.73 22.46 7.94
N ILE A 140 10.57 21.39 8.74
CA ILE A 140 10.14 20.06 8.25
C ILE A 140 8.77 20.14 7.59
N ARG A 141 7.85 20.93 8.18
CA ARG A 141 6.51 21.15 7.64
C ARG A 141 6.55 21.82 6.26
N VAL A 142 7.41 22.83 6.09
CA VAL A 142 7.57 23.53 4.80
C VAL A 142 8.18 22.59 3.75
N LYS A 143 9.26 21.89 4.11
CA LYS A 143 9.89 20.89 3.23
C LYS A 143 8.92 19.78 2.80
N ALA A 144 8.06 19.33 3.70
CA ALA A 144 7.04 18.33 3.41
C ALA A 144 6.00 18.83 2.39
N HIS A 145 5.55 20.09 2.50
CA HIS A 145 4.66 20.70 1.50
C HIS A 145 5.31 20.78 0.12
N ASP A 146 6.54 21.27 0.05
CA ASP A 146 7.25 21.46 -1.23
C ASP A 146 7.54 20.10 -1.90
N LEU A 147 7.89 19.10 -1.09
CA LEU A 147 8.06 17.73 -1.57
C LEU A 147 6.75 17.14 -2.09
N ALA A 148 5.63 17.37 -1.39
CA ALA A 148 4.32 16.90 -1.81
C ALA A 148 3.87 17.52 -3.15
N ILE A 149 4.28 18.76 -3.47
CA ILE A 149 4.00 19.36 -4.79
C ILE A 149 4.75 18.60 -5.89
N LYS A 150 6.06 18.40 -5.72
CA LYS A 150 6.89 17.73 -6.74
C LYS A 150 6.45 16.29 -6.96
N LEU A 151 6.32 15.52 -5.87
CA LEU A 151 5.90 14.12 -5.94
C LEU A 151 4.44 13.97 -6.33
N GLY A 152 3.58 14.93 -5.95
CA GLY A 152 2.17 14.92 -6.31
C GLY A 152 1.93 15.05 -7.81
N LEU A 153 2.78 15.81 -8.53
CA LEU A 153 2.74 15.89 -9.98
C LEU A 153 3.19 14.58 -10.64
N VAL A 154 4.29 13.98 -10.15
CA VAL A 154 4.76 12.68 -10.68
C VAL A 154 3.72 11.58 -10.44
N ALA A 155 3.10 11.57 -9.25
CA ALA A 155 2.01 10.66 -8.93
C ALA A 155 0.78 10.89 -9.81
N ALA A 156 0.40 12.14 -10.08
CA ALA A 156 -0.73 12.45 -10.96
C ALA A 156 -0.49 11.94 -12.39
N VAL A 157 0.67 12.25 -12.97
CA VAL A 157 1.01 11.84 -14.34
C VAL A 157 1.06 10.32 -14.47
N SER A 158 1.76 9.65 -13.55
CA SER A 158 1.85 8.19 -13.56
C SER A 158 0.49 7.52 -13.32
N ALA A 159 -0.34 8.05 -12.40
CA ALA A 159 -1.66 7.50 -12.11
C ALA A 159 -2.63 7.68 -13.29
N VAL A 160 -2.62 8.84 -13.95
CA VAL A 160 -3.42 9.06 -15.16
C VAL A 160 -2.99 8.11 -16.27
N ALA A 161 -1.68 7.98 -16.52
CA ALA A 161 -1.17 7.02 -17.51
C ALA A 161 -1.62 5.59 -17.19
N PHE A 162 -1.53 5.17 -15.93
CA PHE A 162 -1.95 3.85 -15.48
C PHE A 162 -3.45 3.61 -15.63
N LEU A 163 -4.28 4.57 -15.20
CA LEU A 163 -5.74 4.45 -15.28
C LEU A 163 -6.25 4.47 -16.72
N VAL A 164 -5.67 5.32 -17.58
CA VAL A 164 -5.98 5.33 -19.02
C VAL A 164 -5.61 3.99 -19.64
N TRP A 165 -4.39 3.49 -19.41
CA TRP A 165 -3.97 2.18 -19.91
C TRP A 165 -4.91 1.07 -19.42
N SER A 166 -5.25 1.06 -18.13
CA SER A 166 -6.15 0.08 -17.53
C SER A 166 -7.55 0.10 -18.16
N ASN A 167 -8.11 1.27 -18.42
CA ASN A 167 -9.43 1.40 -19.07
C ASN A 167 -9.39 0.92 -20.53
N LEU A 168 -8.29 1.14 -21.25
CA LEU A 168 -8.12 0.70 -22.63
C LEU A 168 -7.88 -0.81 -22.76
N MET A 169 -7.39 -1.47 -21.71
CA MET A 169 -7.21 -2.93 -21.68
C MET A 169 -8.52 -3.70 -21.48
N LEU A 170 -9.56 -3.06 -20.97
CA LEU A 170 -10.86 -3.70 -20.79
C LEU A 170 -11.51 -3.94 -22.16
N PRO A 171 -12.14 -5.11 -22.40
CA PRO A 171 -12.81 -5.41 -23.67
C PRO A 171 -13.94 -4.44 -24.04
N SER A 172 -14.52 -3.77 -23.03
CA SER A 172 -15.54 -2.74 -23.19
C SER A 172 -15.42 -1.69 -22.10
N ILE A 173 -15.93 -0.48 -22.36
CA ILE A 173 -15.92 0.60 -21.38
C ILE A 173 -16.82 0.22 -20.20
N ASN A 174 -16.19 -0.07 -19.06
CA ASN A 174 -16.89 -0.26 -17.80
C ASN A 174 -17.17 1.11 -17.17
N ALA A 175 -18.42 1.58 -17.30
CA ALA A 175 -18.83 2.90 -16.79
C ALA A 175 -18.49 3.09 -15.31
N LYS A 176 -18.65 2.06 -14.46
CA LYS A 176 -18.34 2.15 -13.02
C LYS A 176 -16.85 2.37 -12.78
N PHE A 177 -16.00 1.62 -13.48
CA PHE A 177 -14.55 1.76 -13.37
C PHE A 177 -14.07 3.12 -13.89
N LEU A 178 -14.65 3.59 -15.00
CA LEU A 178 -14.34 4.91 -15.55
C LEU A 178 -14.75 6.02 -14.57
N THR A 179 -15.95 5.95 -13.98
CA THR A 179 -16.41 6.91 -12.96
C THR A 179 -15.47 6.95 -11.75
N LEU A 180 -15.04 5.79 -11.25
CA LEU A 180 -14.08 5.71 -10.13
C LEU A 180 -12.69 6.24 -10.52
N SER A 181 -12.26 6.02 -11.77
CA SER A 181 -11.00 6.56 -12.29
C SER A 181 -11.03 8.09 -12.34
N VAL A 182 -12.12 8.67 -12.85
CA VAL A 182 -12.32 10.13 -12.88
C VAL A 182 -12.43 10.68 -11.45
N ALA A 183 -13.20 10.04 -10.58
CA ALA A 183 -13.33 10.45 -9.18
C ALA A 183 -11.97 10.44 -8.46
N THR A 184 -11.14 9.42 -8.69
CA THR A 184 -9.77 9.34 -8.18
C THR A 184 -8.93 10.54 -8.63
N ALA A 185 -8.96 10.86 -9.93
CA ALA A 185 -8.23 11.99 -10.48
C ALA A 185 -8.70 13.33 -9.87
N LEU A 186 -10.01 13.53 -9.73
CA LEU A 186 -10.58 14.74 -9.12
C LEU A 186 -10.21 14.87 -7.65
N LEU A 187 -10.27 13.78 -6.88
CA LEU A 187 -9.85 13.76 -5.47
C LEU A 187 -8.35 14.05 -5.33
N TRP A 188 -7.53 13.52 -6.24
CA TRP A 188 -6.10 13.82 -6.27
C TRP A 188 -5.83 15.30 -6.54
N VAL A 189 -6.51 15.89 -7.54
CA VAL A 189 -6.42 17.32 -7.85
C VAL A 189 -6.89 18.17 -6.66
N ALA A 190 -7.97 17.78 -5.99
CA ALA A 190 -8.45 18.46 -4.79
C ALA A 190 -7.41 18.41 -3.66
N GLY A 191 -6.75 17.26 -3.45
CA GLY A 191 -5.67 17.11 -2.47
C GLY A 191 -4.45 17.95 -2.82
N PHE A 192 -4.08 17.99 -4.10
CA PHE A 192 -3.00 18.81 -4.62
C PHE A 192 -3.27 20.31 -4.42
N GLY A 193 -4.48 20.78 -4.75
CA GLY A 193 -4.91 22.15 -4.52
C GLY A 193 -4.96 22.52 -3.04
N ALA A 194 -5.48 21.62 -2.19
CA ALA A 194 -5.47 21.83 -0.75
C ALA A 194 -4.04 21.94 -0.19
N ASN A 195 -3.09 21.15 -0.69
CA ASN A 195 -1.68 21.24 -0.32
C ASN A 195 -1.05 22.58 -0.75
N TYR A 196 -1.36 23.04 -1.97
CA TYR A 196 -0.91 24.35 -2.48
C TYR A 196 -1.43 25.50 -1.60
N LEU A 197 -2.68 25.41 -1.15
CA LEU A 197 -3.30 26.33 -0.20
C LEU A 197 -2.88 26.10 1.27
N ARG A 198 -1.92 25.19 1.53
CA ARG A 198 -1.44 24.80 2.87
C ARG A 198 -2.53 24.33 3.83
N ARG A 199 -3.62 23.76 3.30
CA ARG A 199 -4.73 23.14 4.05
C ARG A 199 -4.47 21.64 4.24
N GLU A 200 -3.50 21.32 5.10
CA GLU A 200 -2.98 19.96 5.30
C GLU A 200 -4.03 18.89 5.61
N GLY A 201 -5.01 19.22 6.46
CA GLY A 201 -6.08 18.26 6.81
C GLY A 201 -6.89 17.86 5.59
N TRP A 202 -7.22 18.82 4.73
CA TRP A 202 -7.94 18.58 3.47
C TRP A 202 -7.07 17.86 2.44
N ALA A 203 -5.78 18.19 2.35
CA ALA A 203 -4.85 17.48 1.48
C ALA A 203 -4.71 16.00 1.88
N PHE A 204 -4.60 15.73 3.17
CA PHE A 204 -4.55 14.37 3.72
C PHE A 204 -5.85 13.60 3.45
N ILE A 205 -7.01 14.18 3.77
CA ILE A 205 -8.32 13.53 3.53
C ILE A 205 -8.53 13.24 2.04
N ALA A 206 -8.29 14.23 1.16
CA ALA A 206 -8.50 14.06 -0.27
C ALA A 206 -7.57 13.01 -0.88
N SER A 207 -6.29 12.95 -0.46
CA SER A 207 -5.37 11.90 -0.89
C SER A 207 -5.75 10.51 -0.35
N SER A 208 -6.22 10.39 0.90
CA SER A 208 -6.76 9.14 1.44
C SER A 208 -7.98 8.66 0.67
N LEU A 209 -8.90 9.56 0.33
CA LEU A 209 -10.08 9.24 -0.46
C LEU A 209 -9.71 8.86 -1.90
N ALA A 210 -8.72 9.53 -2.50
CA ALA A 210 -8.20 9.17 -3.81
C ALA A 210 -7.62 7.74 -3.81
N ILE A 211 -6.79 7.39 -2.81
CA ILE A 211 -6.25 6.03 -2.66
C ILE A 211 -7.38 5.00 -2.49
N THR A 212 -8.37 5.30 -1.65
CA THR A 212 -9.51 4.41 -1.41
C THR A 212 -10.32 4.19 -2.69
N THR A 213 -10.60 5.26 -3.43
CA THR A 213 -11.34 5.23 -4.70
C THR A 213 -10.55 4.49 -5.78
N PHE A 214 -9.22 4.69 -5.84
CA PHE A 214 -8.33 4.00 -6.76
C PHE A 214 -8.37 2.49 -6.54
N VAL A 215 -8.14 2.05 -5.31
CA VAL A 215 -8.16 0.62 -4.95
C VAL A 215 -9.54 0.01 -5.19
N THR A 216 -10.61 0.71 -4.82
CA THR A 216 -11.99 0.28 -5.11
C THR A 216 -12.21 0.12 -6.62
N GLY A 217 -11.69 1.06 -7.42
CA GLY A 217 -11.72 0.99 -8.87
C GLY A 217 -11.08 -0.29 -9.42
N LEU A 218 -9.90 -0.66 -8.91
CA LEU A 218 -9.23 -1.90 -9.35
C LEU A 218 -10.08 -3.14 -9.08
N PHE A 219 -10.68 -3.26 -7.89
CA PHE A 219 -11.57 -4.39 -7.58
C PHE A 219 -12.87 -4.37 -8.38
N VAL A 220 -13.40 -3.19 -8.72
CA VAL A 220 -14.56 -3.06 -9.63
C VAL A 220 -14.21 -3.48 -11.05
N ALA A 221 -12.99 -3.21 -11.52
CA ALA A 221 -12.51 -3.66 -12.82
C ALA A 221 -12.30 -5.19 -12.86
N LEU A 222 -11.89 -5.77 -11.74
CA LEU A 222 -11.64 -7.20 -11.60
C LEU A 222 -12.93 -8.01 -11.43
N TYR A 223 -13.92 -7.48 -10.71
CA TYR A 223 -15.15 -8.19 -10.38
C TYR A 223 -15.83 -8.85 -11.60
N PRO A 224 -16.24 -10.14 -11.52
CA PRO A 224 -16.25 -11.02 -10.34
C PRO A 224 -14.95 -11.81 -10.10
N ARG A 225 -13.91 -11.54 -10.87
CA ARG A 225 -12.60 -12.20 -10.76
C ARG A 225 -11.80 -11.56 -9.63
N VAL A 226 -11.09 -12.37 -8.87
CA VAL A 226 -10.09 -11.90 -7.88
C VAL A 226 -8.68 -12.03 -8.44
N MET A 227 -8.47 -12.98 -9.35
CA MET A 227 -7.19 -13.19 -10.05
C MET A 227 -7.45 -13.76 -11.45
N PRO A 228 -7.48 -12.91 -12.50
CA PRO A 228 -7.68 -13.35 -13.89
C PRO A 228 -6.47 -14.13 -14.44
N SER A 229 -6.75 -15.15 -15.25
CA SER A 229 -5.76 -15.90 -16.01
C SER A 229 -5.55 -15.29 -17.39
N SER A 230 -4.28 -15.21 -17.81
CA SER A 230 -3.93 -14.87 -19.19
C SER A 230 -3.91 -16.08 -20.15
N LEU A 231 -4.02 -17.32 -19.64
CA LEU A 231 -3.98 -18.54 -20.45
C LEU A 231 -5.38 -19.04 -20.85
N GLY A 232 -6.41 -18.64 -20.11
CA GLY A 232 -7.79 -18.95 -20.44
C GLY A 232 -8.73 -18.70 -19.28
N ALA A 233 -9.96 -18.25 -19.57
CA ALA A 233 -10.95 -17.89 -18.57
C ALA A 233 -11.36 -19.05 -17.65
N GLN A 234 -11.15 -20.31 -18.08
CA GLN A 234 -11.39 -21.49 -17.26
C GLN A 234 -10.46 -21.59 -16.04
N PHE A 235 -9.35 -20.85 -16.03
CA PHE A 235 -8.39 -20.81 -14.93
C PHE A 235 -8.53 -19.53 -14.08
N ASP A 236 -9.57 -18.72 -14.32
CA ASP A 236 -9.82 -17.52 -13.53
C ASP A 236 -10.19 -17.90 -12.09
N LEU A 237 -9.55 -17.24 -11.11
CA LEU A 237 -10.05 -17.25 -9.75
C LEU A 237 -11.09 -16.14 -9.59
N THR A 238 -12.25 -16.54 -9.11
CA THR A 238 -13.46 -15.73 -8.94
C THR A 238 -13.92 -15.80 -7.49
N ILE A 239 -14.79 -14.88 -7.10
CA ILE A 239 -15.39 -14.89 -5.76
C ILE A 239 -16.17 -16.18 -5.45
N THR A 240 -16.60 -16.93 -6.47
CA THR A 240 -17.42 -18.14 -6.29
C THR A 240 -16.60 -19.43 -6.25
N ASN A 241 -15.51 -19.53 -7.00
CA ASN A 241 -14.66 -20.74 -7.02
C ASN A 241 -13.49 -20.68 -6.03
N ALA A 242 -13.09 -19.49 -5.61
CA ALA A 242 -11.97 -19.30 -4.71
C ALA A 242 -12.38 -19.07 -3.25
N SER A 243 -13.68 -18.94 -2.96
CA SER A 243 -14.19 -18.65 -1.62
C SER A 243 -14.31 -19.88 -0.72
N SER A 244 -14.21 -19.64 0.58
CA SER A 244 -14.50 -20.61 1.61
C SER A 244 -15.98 -20.99 1.66
N THR A 245 -16.30 -22.05 2.40
CA THR A 245 -17.68 -22.49 2.62
C THR A 245 -18.56 -21.39 3.24
N ASP A 246 -19.87 -21.43 2.95
CA ASP A 246 -20.84 -20.44 3.46
C ASP A 246 -20.81 -20.31 4.99
N TYR A 247 -20.63 -21.42 5.71
CA TYR A 247 -20.50 -21.39 7.17
C TYR A 247 -19.26 -20.60 7.61
N THR A 248 -18.09 -20.87 7.01
CA THR A 248 -16.85 -20.13 7.29
C THR A 248 -17.02 -18.64 7.02
N LEU A 249 -17.62 -18.27 5.88
CA LEU A 249 -17.86 -16.88 5.52
C LEU A 249 -18.82 -16.18 6.49
N LYS A 250 -19.86 -16.86 6.96
CA LYS A 250 -20.78 -16.33 7.98
C LYS A 250 -20.04 -16.04 9.29
N VAL A 251 -19.24 -16.99 9.79
CA VAL A 251 -18.45 -16.80 11.02
C VAL A 251 -17.48 -15.64 10.87
N MET A 252 -16.72 -15.59 9.77
CA MET A 252 -15.79 -14.50 9.49
C MET A 252 -16.50 -13.14 9.39
N THR A 253 -17.67 -13.09 8.77
CA THR A 253 -18.46 -11.86 8.65
C THR A 253 -18.86 -11.33 10.03
N VAL A 254 -19.34 -12.21 10.92
CA VAL A 254 -19.69 -11.83 12.30
C VAL A 254 -18.46 -11.28 13.03
N VAL A 255 -17.33 -11.99 12.95
CA VAL A 255 -16.06 -11.53 13.56
C VAL A 255 -15.64 -10.18 12.99
N ALA A 256 -15.67 -10.00 11.67
CA ALA A 256 -15.28 -8.76 11.02
C ALA A 256 -16.17 -7.57 11.41
N VAL A 257 -17.50 -7.76 11.44
CA VAL A 257 -18.47 -6.71 11.81
C VAL A 257 -18.33 -6.30 13.27
N VAL A 258 -17.95 -7.21 14.17
CA VAL A 258 -17.73 -6.88 15.59
C VAL A 258 -16.34 -6.31 15.85
N MET A 259 -15.29 -6.96 15.35
CA MET A 259 -13.90 -6.60 15.67
C MET A 259 -13.43 -5.34 14.93
N THR A 260 -13.83 -5.15 13.67
CA THR A 260 -13.36 -3.99 12.87
C THR A 260 -13.76 -2.65 13.52
N PRO A 261 -15.03 -2.42 13.95
CA PRO A 261 -15.39 -1.19 14.64
C PRO A 261 -14.62 -0.98 15.95
N VAL A 262 -14.44 -2.04 16.76
CA VAL A 262 -13.66 -1.96 18.01
C VAL A 262 -12.23 -1.52 17.68
N VAL A 263 -11.64 -2.11 16.64
CA VAL A 263 -10.29 -1.78 16.19
C VAL A 263 -10.18 -0.31 15.74
N LEU A 264 -11.14 0.14 14.94
CA LEU A 264 -11.20 1.53 14.46
C LEU A 264 -11.41 2.54 15.60
N VAL A 265 -12.21 2.21 16.62
CA VAL A 265 -12.45 3.08 17.77
C VAL A 265 -11.16 3.29 18.57
N TYR A 266 -10.45 2.22 18.95
CA TYR A 266 -9.18 2.39 19.70
C TYR A 266 -8.13 3.10 18.84
N GLN A 267 -8.09 2.80 17.53
CA GLN A 267 -7.12 3.41 16.63
C GLN A 267 -7.41 4.90 16.48
N GLY A 268 -8.68 5.27 16.33
CA GLY A 268 -9.15 6.65 16.29
C GLY A 268 -8.83 7.39 17.59
N TRP A 269 -9.07 6.76 18.75
CA TRP A 269 -8.68 7.30 20.06
C TRP A 269 -7.18 7.57 20.14
N THR A 270 -6.35 6.62 19.69
CA THR A 270 -4.89 6.76 19.68
C THR A 270 -4.46 7.97 18.84
N TYR A 271 -5.00 8.13 17.63
CA TYR A 271 -4.71 9.30 16.78
C TYR A 271 -5.20 10.62 17.41
N TRP A 272 -6.34 10.58 18.12
CA TRP A 272 -6.87 11.75 18.82
C TRP A 272 -6.00 12.18 20.00
N VAL A 273 -5.52 11.22 20.80
CA VAL A 273 -4.59 11.47 21.92
C VAL A 273 -3.30 12.10 21.40
N PHE A 274 -2.71 11.51 20.35
CA PHE A 274 -1.46 11.99 19.75
C PHE A 274 -1.66 13.04 18.66
N ARG A 275 -2.76 13.82 18.66
CA ARG A 275 -3.09 14.77 17.57
C ARG A 275 -2.11 15.94 17.43
N LYS A 276 -1.44 16.34 18.52
CA LYS A 276 -0.52 17.49 18.53
C LYS A 276 0.63 17.31 17.54
N ARG A 277 1.18 18.44 17.08
CA ARG A 277 2.34 18.45 16.18
C ARG A 277 3.64 18.20 16.96
N VAL A 278 4.59 17.60 16.27
CA VAL A 278 5.95 17.34 16.75
C VAL A 278 6.90 18.35 16.13
N SER A 279 7.81 18.90 16.94
CA SER A 279 8.86 19.84 16.54
C SER A 279 10.22 19.30 16.92
N ALA A 280 11.24 19.58 16.10
CA ALA A 280 12.63 19.25 16.43
C ALA A 280 13.09 19.83 17.78
N ALA A 281 12.54 21.00 18.17
CA ALA A 281 12.83 21.65 19.44
C ALA A 281 12.40 20.84 20.69
N GLN A 282 11.54 19.82 20.51
CA GLN A 282 11.10 18.95 21.60
C GLN A 282 12.05 17.75 21.84
N ILE A 283 13.04 17.56 20.95
CA ILE A 283 14.01 16.46 21.06
C ILE A 283 15.20 16.95 21.87
N MET A 284 15.30 16.51 23.13
CA MET A 284 16.46 16.79 23.97
C MET A 284 17.64 15.89 23.58
N HIS A 285 18.85 16.44 23.49
CA HIS A 285 20.08 15.74 23.14
C HIS A 285 20.00 14.91 21.84
N PRO A 286 19.66 15.54 20.69
CA PRO A 286 19.53 14.83 19.43
C PRO A 286 20.81 14.09 19.03
N GLU A 287 21.98 14.49 19.51
CA GLU A 287 23.28 13.88 19.26
C GLU A 287 23.52 12.55 19.99
N ARG A 288 22.79 12.25 21.07
CA ARG A 288 23.04 11.05 21.91
C ARG A 288 22.17 9.87 21.50
N GLY A 289 22.74 8.68 21.53
CA GLY A 289 22.01 7.41 21.47
C GLY A 289 21.65 6.89 22.86
N VAL A 290 20.65 6.02 22.95
CA VAL A 290 20.20 5.43 24.22
C VAL A 290 21.33 4.67 24.92
N LEU A 291 22.16 3.95 24.17
CA LEU A 291 23.25 3.12 24.71
C LEU A 291 24.55 3.91 24.94
N ASP A 292 24.65 5.17 24.49
CA ASP A 292 25.84 5.99 24.71
C ASP A 292 26.01 6.38 26.19
N THR A 293 24.97 6.18 27.01
CA THR A 293 24.95 6.56 28.44
C THR A 293 25.20 5.40 29.39
N LEU A 294 25.29 4.16 28.89
CA LEU A 294 25.55 2.99 29.72
C LEU A 294 27.07 2.79 29.86
N PRO A 295 27.58 2.53 31.08
CA PRO A 295 28.94 2.06 31.24
C PRO A 295 29.11 0.71 30.52
N LEU A 296 30.20 0.57 29.76
CA LEU A 296 30.59 -0.66 29.06
C LEU A 296 30.81 -1.82 30.03
#